data_AF-A0A9P1ILM2-F1
#
_entry.id   AF-A0A9P1ILM2-F1
#
_cell.length_a   1.000
_cell.length_b   1.000
_cell.length_c   1.000
_cell.angle_alpha   90.00
_cell.angle_beta   90.00
_cell.angle_gamma   90.00
#
_symmetry.space_group_name_H-M   'P 1'
#
loop_
_entity.id
_entity.type
_entity.pdbx_description
1 polymer ?
#
loop_
_entity_poly.entity_id
_entity_poly.type
_entity_poly.pdbx_seq_one_letter_code
_entity_poly.pdbx_strand_id
1 'polypeptide(L)'
;MGAYRYLLASFACYNIFLSLVDCVLPMAIFNNKSSLIPFLTGGFFDDVKTFGSLPVAIRGSFFGLGYGILVIHFLYRYIVLFRPQISFKFSQRNGMFVAFVFFLSHGVLWCSVCRLLMYPDEEMLEYNEKAFFEKFNANLRDFSFVGTVLYDENVSKELYTRGYTGLICLTLISTYAVSSYVFLGYKIMSKLQEHNIISRTTKKQHSQLFLSLVVQTIIPCVASFFPTIFGWYSPILKLKVEKAAEFSIISNAFCSIIDPIAIIVLLPNYRTKICKSNKTAKTTSFAEKPTFLI
;
A
#
# COMPACT_ATOMS: atom_id res chain seq x y z
N MET A 1 16.76 -6.04 -19.98
CA MET A 1 15.94 -6.87 -19.05
C MET A 1 16.51 -6.94 -17.62
N GLY A 2 17.81 -6.66 -17.39
CA GLY A 2 18.44 -6.86 -16.08
C GLY A 2 18.01 -5.90 -14.94
N ALA A 3 17.73 -4.64 -15.21
CA ALA A 3 17.40 -3.69 -14.14
C ALA A 3 15.93 -3.75 -13.68
N TYR A 4 15.03 -4.12 -14.60
CA TYR A 4 13.59 -4.22 -14.35
C TYR A 4 13.19 -5.37 -13.42
N ARG A 5 13.94 -6.48 -13.44
CA ARG A 5 13.71 -7.61 -12.52
C ARG A 5 13.96 -7.22 -11.06
N TYR A 6 14.93 -6.33 -10.79
CA TYR A 6 15.20 -5.85 -9.43
C TYR A 6 14.08 -4.96 -8.93
N LEU A 7 13.49 -4.16 -9.82
CA LEU A 7 12.31 -3.35 -9.50
C LEU A 7 11.10 -4.25 -9.15
N LEU A 8 10.79 -5.25 -9.96
CA LEU A 8 9.74 -6.21 -9.64
C LEU A 8 10.00 -6.96 -8.33
N ALA A 9 11.26 -7.37 -8.10
CA ALA A 9 11.67 -8.03 -6.87
C ALA A 9 11.51 -7.11 -5.64
N SER A 10 11.86 -5.81 -5.73
CA SER A 10 11.71 -4.89 -4.60
C SER A 10 10.25 -4.69 -4.18
N PHE A 11 9.32 -4.61 -5.14
CA PHE A 11 7.89 -4.53 -4.84
C PHE A 11 7.34 -5.83 -4.27
N ALA A 12 7.77 -6.98 -4.78
CA ALA A 12 7.41 -8.27 -4.21
C ALA A 12 7.93 -8.42 -2.77
N CYS A 13 9.19 -8.05 -2.51
CA CYS A 13 9.75 -8.03 -1.16
C CYS A 13 8.95 -7.10 -0.24
N TYR A 14 8.63 -5.89 -0.71
CA TYR A 14 7.80 -4.95 0.04
C TYR A 14 6.43 -5.54 0.40
N ASN A 15 5.73 -6.17 -0.55
CA ASN A 15 4.42 -6.77 -0.28
C ASN A 15 4.50 -7.94 0.70
N ILE A 16 5.55 -8.78 0.63
CA ILE A 16 5.77 -9.86 1.62
C ILE A 16 6.02 -9.27 3.01
N PHE A 17 6.87 -8.23 3.10
CA PHE A 17 7.13 -7.54 4.37
C PHE A 17 5.87 -6.88 4.93
N LEU A 18 5.06 -6.25 4.07
CA LEU A 18 3.76 -5.70 4.44
C LEU A 18 2.87 -6.80 5.03
N SER A 19 2.71 -7.93 4.33
CA SER A 19 1.90 -9.06 4.84
C SER A 19 2.39 -9.62 6.18
N LEU A 20 3.71 -9.66 6.40
CA LEU A 20 4.28 -10.04 7.71
C LEU A 20 3.91 -9.04 8.80
N VAL A 21 4.00 -7.74 8.50
CA VAL A 21 3.62 -6.67 9.43
C VAL A 21 2.13 -6.72 9.73
N ASP A 22 1.28 -6.96 8.73
CA ASP A 22 -0.17 -7.15 8.90
C ASP A 22 -0.48 -8.31 9.86
N CYS A 23 0.34 -9.37 9.83
CA CYS A 23 0.20 -10.52 10.73
C CYS A 23 0.72 -10.23 12.15
N VAL A 24 1.84 -9.52 12.28
CA VAL A 24 2.45 -9.18 13.58
C VAL A 24 1.69 -8.07 14.31
N LEU A 25 1.10 -7.13 13.55
CA LEU A 25 0.37 -5.96 14.03
C LEU A 25 -1.06 -5.97 13.45
N PRO A 26 -1.91 -6.95 13.86
CA PRO A 26 -3.29 -7.00 13.42
C PRO A 26 -4.04 -5.77 13.95
N MET A 27 -4.74 -5.08 13.06
CA MET A 27 -5.38 -3.80 13.33
C MET A 27 -6.85 -3.84 12.93
N ALA A 28 -7.69 -3.23 13.76
CA ALA A 28 -9.07 -2.90 13.45
C ALA A 28 -9.29 -1.39 13.53
N ILE A 29 -10.41 -0.93 12.98
CA ILE A 29 -10.82 0.47 13.06
C ILE A 29 -12.15 0.55 13.81
N PHE A 30 -12.17 1.36 14.86
CA PHE A 30 -13.36 1.75 15.58
C PHE A 30 -13.78 3.16 15.14
N ASN A 31 -15.08 3.35 14.99
CA ASN A 31 -15.68 4.66 14.69
C ASN A 31 -16.66 5.02 15.79
N ASN A 32 -16.61 6.25 16.26
CA ASN A 32 -17.54 6.81 17.23
C ASN A 32 -17.84 8.26 16.89
N LYS A 33 -19.05 8.54 16.39
CA LYS A 33 -19.46 9.87 15.92
C LYS A 33 -18.45 10.46 14.91
N SER A 34 -17.68 11.48 15.32
CA SER A 34 -16.66 12.16 14.52
C SER A 34 -15.24 11.63 14.78
N SER A 35 -15.11 10.53 15.53
CA SER A 35 -13.85 9.88 15.83
C SER A 35 -13.59 8.64 14.97
N LEU A 36 -12.32 8.48 14.58
CA LEU A 36 -11.76 7.31 13.90
C LEU A 36 -10.57 6.82 14.71
N ILE A 37 -10.62 5.57 15.17
CA ILE A 37 -9.62 4.95 16.04
C ILE A 37 -9.11 3.66 15.39
N PRO A 38 -7.97 3.71 14.69
CA PRO A 38 -7.20 2.51 14.40
C PRO A 38 -6.52 1.97 15.67
N PHE A 39 -6.79 0.72 16.03
CA PHE A 39 -6.24 0.07 17.22
C PHE A 39 -5.74 -1.35 16.91
N LEU A 40 -4.76 -1.82 17.68
CA LEU A 40 -4.31 -3.21 17.58
C LEU A 40 -5.34 -4.14 18.21
N THR A 41 -5.63 -5.27 17.58
CA THR A 41 -6.53 -6.29 18.13
C THR A 41 -5.80 -7.41 18.88
N GLY A 42 -4.47 -7.36 18.93
CA GLY A 42 -3.59 -8.31 19.60
C GLY A 42 -2.21 -8.34 18.93
N GLY A 43 -1.40 -9.33 19.29
CA GLY A 43 -0.12 -9.61 18.63
C GLY A 43 1.08 -9.50 19.57
N PHE A 44 2.30 -9.62 19.05
CA PHE A 44 3.51 -9.60 19.89
C PHE A 44 3.81 -8.25 20.55
N PHE A 45 3.16 -7.18 20.09
CA PHE A 45 3.41 -5.80 20.51
C PHE A 45 2.11 -5.10 20.98
N ASP A 46 1.14 -5.86 21.48
CA ASP A 46 -0.15 -5.33 21.94
C ASP A 46 -0.10 -4.71 23.35
N ASP A 47 0.98 -4.94 24.11
CA ASP A 47 1.17 -4.33 25.42
C ASP A 47 1.31 -2.81 25.37
N VAL A 48 0.21 -2.14 25.71
CA VAL A 48 0.08 -0.68 25.74
C VAL A 48 1.03 -0.03 26.73
N LYS A 49 1.32 -0.69 27.86
CA LYS A 49 2.18 -0.10 28.89
C LYS A 49 3.62 -0.02 28.41
N THR A 50 4.06 -1.01 27.63
CA THR A 50 5.40 -1.06 27.09
C THR A 50 5.55 -0.23 25.81
N PHE A 51 4.57 -0.30 24.90
CA PHE A 51 4.74 0.26 23.55
C PHE A 51 3.84 1.47 23.23
N GLY A 52 2.78 1.70 24.00
CA GLY A 52 1.80 2.76 23.76
C GLY A 52 1.27 2.75 22.32
N SER A 53 1.13 3.92 21.70
CA SER A 53 0.66 4.01 20.31
C SER A 53 1.71 3.79 19.23
N LEU A 54 2.97 3.49 19.59
CA LEU A 54 4.06 3.33 18.62
C LEU A 54 3.82 2.19 17.62
N PRO A 55 3.40 0.97 18.02
CA PRO A 55 3.17 -0.12 17.08
C PRO A 55 2.12 0.21 16.03
N VAL A 56 1.05 0.91 16.44
CA VAL A 56 -0.03 1.35 15.56
C VAL A 56 0.47 2.40 14.56
N ALA A 57 1.28 3.35 15.03
CA ALA A 57 1.90 4.35 14.16
C ALA A 57 2.90 3.73 13.17
N ILE A 58 3.69 2.74 13.61
CA ILE A 58 4.58 1.96 12.75
C ILE A 58 3.75 1.21 11.72
N ARG A 59 2.67 0.55 12.12
CA ARG A 59 1.75 -0.12 11.19
C ARG A 59 1.21 0.85 10.14
N GLY A 60 0.79 2.04 10.57
CA GLY A 60 0.38 3.13 9.69
C GLY A 60 1.49 3.57 8.71
N SER A 61 2.75 3.61 9.16
CA SER A 61 3.88 4.03 8.35
C SER A 61 4.10 3.21 7.08
N PHE A 62 3.65 1.95 7.08
CA PHE A 62 3.70 1.11 5.89
C PHE A 62 2.80 1.62 4.77
N PHE A 63 1.69 2.30 5.05
CA PHE A 63 0.95 3.03 4.00
C PHE A 63 1.84 4.12 3.36
N GLY A 64 2.55 4.89 4.18
CA GLY A 64 3.58 5.84 3.75
C GLY A 64 4.66 5.21 2.86
N LEU A 65 5.26 4.11 3.32
CA LEU A 65 6.27 3.36 2.55
C LEU A 65 5.71 2.87 1.21
N GLY A 66 4.46 2.40 1.19
CA GLY A 66 3.73 2.02 -0.01
C GLY A 66 3.63 3.14 -1.04
N TYR A 67 3.31 4.35 -0.61
CA TYR A 67 3.34 5.53 -1.47
C TYR A 67 4.74 5.79 -2.05
N GLY A 68 5.78 5.76 -1.21
CA GLY A 68 7.16 6.00 -1.62
C GLY A 68 7.63 5.01 -2.69
N ILE A 69 7.39 3.70 -2.48
CA ILE A 69 7.83 2.67 -3.42
C ILE A 69 7.09 2.77 -4.77
N LEU A 70 5.79 3.09 -4.77
CA LEU A 70 5.03 3.28 -6.01
C LEU A 70 5.55 4.48 -6.81
N VAL A 71 5.79 5.62 -6.16
CA VAL A 71 6.36 6.80 -6.84
C VAL A 71 7.72 6.48 -7.45
N ILE A 72 8.62 5.83 -6.70
CA ILE A 72 9.94 5.40 -7.19
C ILE A 72 9.78 4.49 -8.42
N HIS A 73 8.86 3.54 -8.36
CA HIS A 73 8.62 2.59 -9.45
C HIS A 73 8.18 3.28 -10.73
N PHE A 74 7.20 4.17 -10.67
CA PHE A 74 6.73 4.90 -11.84
C PHE A 74 7.78 5.87 -12.39
N LEU A 75 8.51 6.53 -11.50
CA LEU A 75 9.59 7.44 -11.88
C LEU A 75 10.71 6.68 -12.61
N TYR A 76 11.14 5.56 -12.03
CA TYR A 76 12.16 4.71 -12.64
C TYR A 76 11.72 4.18 -14.00
N ARG A 77 10.45 3.74 -14.12
CA ARG A 77 9.91 3.27 -15.39
C ARG A 77 9.93 4.36 -16.47
N TYR A 78 9.54 5.58 -16.11
CA TYR A 78 9.62 6.72 -17.01
C TYR A 78 11.05 7.01 -17.47
N ILE A 79 12.01 7.01 -16.53
CA ILE A 79 13.43 7.26 -16.83
C ILE A 79 13.99 6.19 -17.78
N VAL A 80 13.74 4.90 -17.51
CA VAL A 80 14.25 3.80 -18.35
C VAL A 80 13.70 3.87 -19.77
N LEU A 81 12.43 4.22 -19.95
CA LEU A 81 11.79 4.25 -21.28
C LEU A 81 12.20 5.45 -22.12
N PHE A 82 12.31 6.63 -21.50
CA PHE A 82 12.43 7.90 -22.25
C PHE A 82 13.73 8.65 -21.99
N ARG A 83 14.51 8.27 -20.98
CA ARG A 83 15.77 8.94 -20.59
C ARG A 83 16.86 7.92 -20.23
N PRO A 84 17.27 7.04 -21.16
CA PRO A 84 18.23 5.97 -20.87
C PRO A 84 19.62 6.47 -20.43
N GLN A 85 20.00 7.69 -20.79
CA GLN A 85 21.25 8.31 -20.31
C GLN A 85 21.23 8.60 -18.79
N ILE A 86 20.04 8.87 -18.24
CA ILE A 86 19.84 9.14 -16.81
C ILE A 86 19.59 7.84 -16.04
N SER A 87 19.05 6.80 -16.70
CA SER A 87 18.77 5.51 -16.06
C SER A 87 20.03 4.86 -15.49
N PHE A 88 21.19 5.05 -16.14
CA PHE A 88 22.47 4.59 -15.62
C PHE A 88 22.81 5.25 -14.28
N LYS A 89 22.67 6.59 -14.16
CA LYS A 89 22.91 7.32 -12.90
C LYS A 89 21.94 6.90 -11.80
N PHE A 90 20.67 6.68 -12.12
CA PHE A 90 19.68 6.20 -11.15
C PHE A 90 20.01 4.79 -10.64
N SER A 91 20.53 3.93 -11.53
CA SER A 91 20.90 2.55 -11.20
C SER A 91 22.27 2.42 -10.49
N GLN A 92 23.02 3.51 -10.35
CA GLN A 92 24.25 3.53 -9.55
C GLN A 92 23.94 3.58 -8.05
N ARG A 93 24.93 3.22 -7.23
CA ARG A 93 24.84 3.19 -5.76
C ARG A 93 24.21 4.45 -5.17
N ASN A 94 24.61 5.63 -5.67
CA ASN A 94 24.12 6.91 -5.17
C ASN A 94 22.63 7.13 -5.51
N GLY A 95 22.19 6.75 -6.71
CA GLY A 95 20.78 6.84 -7.11
C GLY A 95 19.88 5.90 -6.29
N MET A 96 20.34 4.67 -6.05
CA MET A 96 19.63 3.71 -5.19
C MET A 96 19.56 4.19 -3.74
N PHE A 97 20.63 4.79 -3.22
CA PHE A 97 20.63 5.37 -1.88
C PHE A 97 19.62 6.52 -1.76
N VAL A 98 19.58 7.43 -2.72
CA VAL A 98 18.59 8.53 -2.76
C VAL A 98 17.17 7.97 -2.82
N ALA A 99 16.91 6.95 -3.65
CA ALA A 99 15.61 6.29 -3.71
C ALA A 99 15.23 5.62 -2.38
N PHE A 100 16.19 4.98 -1.70
CA PHE A 100 15.95 4.36 -0.40
C PHE A 100 15.66 5.40 0.70
N VAL A 101 16.38 6.52 0.72
CA VAL A 101 16.10 7.64 1.64
C VAL A 101 14.72 8.23 1.38
N PHE A 102 14.37 8.45 0.11
CA PHE A 102 13.04 8.91 -0.29
C PHE A 102 11.92 7.93 0.12
N PHE A 103 12.16 6.63 -0.01
CA PHE A 103 11.24 5.59 0.46
C PHE A 103 11.04 5.68 1.97
N LEU A 104 12.12 5.69 2.75
CA LEU A 104 12.05 5.78 4.21
C LEU A 104 11.42 7.08 4.70
N SER A 105 11.67 8.21 4.02
CA SER A 105 11.12 9.49 4.43
C SER A 105 9.59 9.49 4.41
N HIS A 106 8.94 8.75 3.50
CA HIS A 106 7.48 8.65 3.49
C HIS A 106 6.94 7.89 4.69
N GLY A 107 7.60 6.80 5.10
CA GLY A 107 7.24 6.08 6.32
C GLY A 107 7.45 6.93 7.57
N VAL A 108 8.58 7.63 7.66
CA VAL A 108 8.88 8.52 8.78
C VAL A 108 7.85 9.66 8.87
N LEU A 109 7.53 10.31 7.74
CA LEU A 109 6.52 11.38 7.71
C LEU A 109 5.15 10.86 8.19
N TRP A 110 4.72 9.70 7.71
CA TRP A 110 3.46 9.09 8.13
C TRP A 110 3.45 8.80 9.64
N CYS A 111 4.48 8.12 10.13
CA CYS A 111 4.62 7.77 11.54
C CYS A 111 4.63 9.03 12.41
N SER A 112 5.34 10.08 11.97
CA SER A 112 5.44 11.36 12.68
C SER A 112 4.07 12.03 12.78
N VAL A 113 3.27 12.05 11.70
CA VAL A 113 1.90 12.58 11.75
C VAL A 113 1.06 11.80 12.77
N CYS A 114 1.09 10.47 12.73
CA CYS A 114 0.36 9.65 13.70
C CYS A 114 0.80 9.92 15.14
N ARG A 115 2.11 10.05 15.40
CA ARG A 115 2.67 10.22 16.75
C ARG A 115 2.51 11.63 17.30
N LEU A 116 2.55 12.65 16.46
CA LEU A 116 2.52 14.05 16.89
C LEU A 116 1.10 14.64 16.89
N LEU A 117 0.21 14.16 16.02
CA LEU A 117 -1.11 14.77 15.82
C LEU A 117 -2.27 13.83 16.19
N MET A 118 -2.05 12.52 16.24
CA MET A 118 -3.09 11.51 16.44
C MET A 118 -2.81 10.61 17.66
N TYR A 119 -2.06 11.11 18.64
CA TYR A 119 -1.71 10.35 19.83
C TYR A 119 -2.91 10.21 20.78
N PRO A 120 -2.99 9.10 21.54
CA PRO A 120 -4.05 8.87 22.51
C PRO A 120 -3.74 9.63 23.80
N ASP A 121 -4.49 10.69 24.09
CA ASP A 121 -4.49 11.35 25.40
C ASP A 121 -5.77 11.03 26.19
N GLU A 122 -5.80 11.47 27.45
CA GLU A 122 -6.92 11.19 28.36
C GLU A 122 -8.26 11.67 27.81
N GLU A 123 -8.30 12.84 27.17
CA GLU A 123 -9.53 13.35 26.56
C GLU A 123 -10.03 12.45 25.41
N MET A 124 -9.13 11.97 24.54
CA MET A 124 -9.49 11.05 23.47
C MET A 124 -9.97 9.69 24.01
N LEU A 125 -9.36 9.22 25.10
CA LEU A 125 -9.77 8.01 25.81
C LEU A 125 -11.17 8.16 26.37
N GLU A 126 -11.41 9.18 27.20
CA GLU A 126 -12.70 9.43 27.85
C GLU A 126 -13.85 9.60 26.84
N TYR A 127 -13.60 10.30 25.73
CA TYR A 127 -14.59 10.51 24.67
C TYR A 127 -15.05 9.18 24.01
N ASN A 128 -14.16 8.18 23.93
CA ASN A 128 -14.39 6.96 23.17
C ASN A 128 -14.62 5.71 24.04
N GLU A 129 -14.24 5.73 25.32
CA GLU A 129 -14.21 4.57 26.20
C GLU A 129 -15.60 3.90 26.32
N LYS A 130 -16.66 4.69 26.57
CA LYS A 130 -18.01 4.17 26.70
C LYS A 130 -18.49 3.47 25.42
N ALA A 131 -18.37 4.14 24.27
CA ALA A 131 -18.83 3.60 22.99
C ALA A 131 -18.01 2.37 22.57
N PHE A 132 -16.70 2.37 22.88
CA PHE A 132 -15.83 1.22 22.65
C PHE A 132 -16.23 0.03 23.52
N PHE A 133 -16.49 0.26 24.82
CA PHE A 133 -16.93 -0.77 25.75
C PHE A 133 -18.29 -1.35 25.35
N GLU A 134 -19.25 -0.53 24.96
CA GLU A 134 -20.55 -0.99 24.46
C GLU A 134 -20.44 -1.89 23.22
N LYS A 135 -19.43 -1.65 22.36
CA LYS A 135 -19.22 -2.41 21.12
C LYS A 135 -18.40 -3.69 21.31
N PHE A 136 -17.33 -3.62 22.09
CA PHE A 136 -16.34 -4.71 22.20
C PHE A 136 -16.32 -5.39 23.58
N ASN A 137 -17.07 -4.88 24.56
CA ASN A 137 -17.06 -5.34 25.95
C ASN A 137 -15.62 -5.39 26.52
N ALA A 138 -14.81 -4.39 26.18
CA ALA A 138 -13.41 -4.26 26.56
C ALA A 138 -13.06 -2.78 26.81
N ASN A 139 -12.06 -2.52 27.65
CA ASN A 139 -11.63 -1.14 27.93
C ASN A 139 -10.65 -0.65 26.86
N LEU A 140 -10.92 0.51 26.25
CA LEU A 140 -10.06 1.12 25.23
C LEU A 140 -8.63 1.38 25.74
N ARG A 141 -8.47 1.63 27.04
CA ARG A 141 -7.17 1.87 27.71
C ARG A 141 -6.24 0.66 27.66
N ASP A 142 -6.80 -0.53 27.44
CA ASP A 142 -6.03 -1.77 27.30
C ASP A 142 -5.54 -2.00 25.86
N PHE A 143 -5.83 -1.08 24.92
CA PHE A 143 -5.42 -1.21 23.52
C PHE A 143 -4.44 -0.13 23.09
N SER A 144 -3.48 -0.53 22.25
CA SER A 144 -2.60 0.40 21.57
C SER A 144 -3.39 1.00 20.41
N PHE A 145 -3.56 2.32 20.39
CA PHE A 145 -4.28 3.00 19.31
C PHE A 145 -3.69 4.37 18.96
N VAL A 146 -3.99 4.83 17.75
CA VAL A 146 -3.92 6.25 17.36
C VAL A 146 -5.34 6.64 16.97
N GLY A 147 -5.63 7.94 16.95
CA GLY A 147 -6.98 8.36 16.60
C GLY A 147 -7.10 9.82 16.26
N THR A 148 -8.26 10.16 15.71
CA THR A 148 -8.66 11.54 15.51
C THR A 148 -10.09 11.71 16.02
N VAL A 149 -10.40 12.91 16.49
CA VAL A 149 -11.77 13.40 16.68
C VAL A 149 -11.86 14.65 15.81
N LEU A 150 -12.85 14.73 14.92
CA LEU A 150 -12.92 15.84 13.97
C LEU A 150 -13.81 16.98 14.45
N TYR A 151 -14.91 16.71 15.13
CA TYR A 151 -15.77 17.75 15.70
C TYR A 151 -16.70 17.16 16.76
N ASP A 152 -16.79 17.76 17.94
CA ASP A 152 -17.85 17.49 18.92
C ASP A 152 -17.92 18.69 19.86
N GLU A 153 -19.10 18.97 20.42
CA GLU A 153 -19.28 20.03 21.41
C GLU A 153 -18.65 19.65 22.76
N ASN A 154 -18.50 18.36 23.03
CA ASN A 154 -17.96 17.81 24.28
C ASN A 154 -16.44 17.61 24.24
N VAL A 155 -15.76 18.17 23.25
CA VAL A 155 -14.33 17.96 23.01
C VAL A 155 -13.62 19.30 22.85
N SER A 156 -12.41 19.39 23.41
CA SER A 156 -11.57 20.57 23.38
C SER A 156 -11.23 20.99 21.96
N LYS A 157 -11.02 22.30 21.80
CA LYS A 157 -10.52 22.87 20.55
C LYS A 157 -9.18 22.29 20.15
N GLU A 158 -8.33 21.96 21.11
CA GLU A 158 -7.03 21.35 20.85
C GLU A 158 -7.16 19.97 20.20
N LEU A 159 -7.98 19.08 20.79
CA LEU A 159 -8.16 17.71 20.30
C LEU A 159 -8.71 17.69 18.87
N TYR A 160 -9.75 18.46 18.56
CA TYR A 160 -10.24 18.47 17.18
C TYR A 160 -9.31 19.20 16.20
N THR A 161 -8.55 20.20 16.66
CA THR A 161 -7.58 20.92 15.80
C THR A 161 -6.43 20.01 15.40
N ARG A 162 -5.83 19.26 16.34
CA ARG A 162 -4.80 18.27 16.00
C ARG A 162 -5.35 17.14 15.13
N GLY A 163 -6.59 16.71 15.38
CA GLY A 163 -7.28 15.71 14.58
C GLY A 163 -7.44 16.11 13.11
N TYR A 164 -7.97 17.31 12.86
CA TYR A 164 -8.04 17.87 11.50
C TYR A 164 -6.67 18.06 10.87
N THR A 165 -5.70 18.56 11.64
CA THR A 165 -4.33 18.78 11.13
C THR A 165 -3.71 17.46 10.70
N GLY A 166 -3.84 16.41 11.51
CA GLY A 166 -3.37 15.06 11.20
C GLY A 166 -4.04 14.50 9.94
N LEU A 167 -5.37 14.59 9.86
CA LEU A 167 -6.12 14.14 8.69
C LEU A 167 -5.68 14.88 7.41
N ILE A 168 -5.55 16.21 7.46
CA ILE A 168 -5.10 17.02 6.33
C ILE A 168 -3.67 16.63 5.92
N CYS A 169 -2.76 16.46 6.87
CA CYS A 169 -1.38 16.03 6.58
C CYS A 169 -1.35 14.67 5.88
N LEU A 170 -2.07 13.66 6.39
CA LEU A 170 -2.13 12.34 5.76
C LEU A 170 -2.78 12.39 4.37
N THR A 171 -3.83 13.20 4.20
CA THR A 171 -4.48 13.43 2.90
C THR A 171 -3.52 14.07 1.90
N LEU A 172 -2.75 15.07 2.31
CA LEU A 172 -1.78 15.74 1.43
C LEU A 172 -0.67 14.79 1.00
N ILE A 173 -0.11 14.00 1.93
CA ILE A 173 0.89 12.96 1.64
C ILE A 173 0.32 11.97 0.61
N SER A 174 -0.88 11.46 0.85
CA SER A 174 -1.56 10.49 0.00
C SER A 174 -1.86 11.06 -1.39
N THR A 175 -2.42 12.28 -1.45
CA THR A 175 -2.80 12.95 -2.70
C THR A 175 -1.57 13.25 -3.55
N TYR A 176 -0.49 13.77 -2.94
CA TYR A 176 0.78 13.99 -3.63
C TYR A 176 1.29 12.70 -4.29
N ALA A 177 1.33 11.61 -3.55
CA ALA A 177 1.85 10.35 -4.06
C ALA A 177 0.97 9.81 -5.19
N VAL A 178 -0.35 9.79 -4.99
CA VAL A 178 -1.34 9.33 -5.97
C VAL A 178 -1.24 10.12 -7.26
N SER A 179 -1.30 11.44 -7.17
CA SER A 179 -1.18 12.32 -8.33
C SER A 179 0.17 12.13 -9.04
N SER A 180 1.27 11.91 -8.31
CA SER A 180 2.59 11.72 -8.89
C SER A 180 2.68 10.47 -9.76
N TYR A 181 2.28 9.29 -9.25
CA TYR A 181 2.37 8.08 -10.06
C TYR A 181 1.27 7.99 -11.13
N VAL A 182 0.10 8.60 -10.93
CA VAL A 182 -0.93 8.74 -11.99
C VAL A 182 -0.41 9.61 -13.13
N PHE A 183 0.16 10.78 -12.81
CA PHE A 183 0.74 11.68 -13.81
C PHE A 183 1.89 11.01 -14.57
N LEU A 184 2.81 10.34 -13.86
CA LEU A 184 3.90 9.58 -14.47
C LEU A 184 3.36 8.45 -15.36
N GLY A 185 2.35 7.72 -14.88
CA GLY A 185 1.64 6.69 -15.64
C GLY A 185 1.08 7.25 -16.95
N TYR A 186 0.27 8.31 -16.87
CA TYR A 186 -0.30 9.00 -18.04
C TYR A 186 0.79 9.44 -19.03
N LYS A 187 1.87 10.06 -18.54
CA LYS A 187 2.98 10.51 -19.38
C LYS A 187 3.70 9.36 -20.09
N ILE A 188 3.80 8.19 -19.44
CA ILE A 188 4.32 6.98 -20.07
C ILE A 188 3.37 6.51 -21.19
N MET A 189 2.06 6.50 -20.94
CA MET A 189 1.05 6.09 -21.94
C MET A 189 1.06 6.99 -23.17
N SER A 190 0.97 8.31 -22.97
CA SER A 190 0.92 9.28 -24.08
C SER A 190 2.18 9.20 -24.95
N LYS A 191 3.38 9.21 -24.34
CA LYS A 191 4.62 9.10 -25.12
C LYS A 191 4.77 7.76 -25.85
N LEU A 192 4.24 6.68 -25.29
CA LEU A 192 4.24 5.39 -25.98
C LEU A 192 3.33 5.41 -27.22
N GLN A 193 2.18 6.09 -27.14
CA GLN A 193 1.28 6.27 -28.29
C GLN A 193 1.91 7.13 -29.38
N GLU A 194 2.58 8.24 -29.01
CA GLU A 194 3.28 9.13 -29.96
C GLU A 194 4.45 8.44 -30.66
N HIS A 195 5.23 7.62 -29.95
CA HIS A 195 6.43 6.96 -30.50
C HIS A 195 6.16 5.61 -31.22
N ASN A 196 4.90 5.18 -31.38
CA ASN A 196 4.53 3.97 -32.13
C ASN A 196 4.82 4.04 -33.66
N ILE A 197 5.50 5.10 -34.12
CA ILE A 197 5.99 5.28 -35.50
C ILE A 197 7.38 4.62 -35.73
N ILE A 198 8.13 4.17 -34.70
CA ILE A 198 9.56 3.77 -34.89
C ILE A 198 9.87 2.29 -34.52
N SER A 199 10.19 1.49 -35.57
CA SER A 199 10.89 0.18 -35.65
C SER A 199 10.35 -1.04 -34.85
N ARG A 200 9.99 -2.11 -35.60
CA ARG A 200 8.76 -2.91 -35.41
C ARG A 200 8.75 -4.09 -34.42
N THR A 201 9.87 -4.60 -33.92
CA THR A 201 9.81 -5.93 -33.23
C THR A 201 10.37 -5.93 -31.80
N THR A 202 11.60 -5.47 -31.57
CA THR A 202 12.26 -5.61 -30.25
C THR A 202 11.90 -4.49 -29.27
N LYS A 203 11.78 -3.24 -29.75
CA LYS A 203 11.32 -2.09 -28.94
C LYS A 203 9.85 -2.23 -28.56
N LYS A 204 9.03 -2.79 -29.46
CA LYS A 204 7.61 -3.09 -29.26
C LYS A 204 7.38 -4.06 -28.11
N GLN A 205 8.17 -5.13 -28.01
CA GLN A 205 8.05 -6.13 -26.94
C GLN A 205 8.40 -5.56 -25.56
N HIS A 206 9.47 -4.76 -25.45
CA HIS A 206 9.84 -4.12 -24.18
C HIS A 206 8.84 -3.05 -23.74
N SER A 207 8.32 -2.24 -24.68
CA SER A 207 7.29 -1.24 -24.39
C SER A 207 5.95 -1.87 -23.97
N GLN A 208 5.55 -2.97 -24.60
CA GLN A 208 4.33 -3.70 -24.22
C GLN A 208 4.44 -4.34 -22.83
N LEU A 209 5.63 -4.85 -22.47
CA LEU A 209 5.90 -5.35 -21.13
C LEU A 209 5.78 -4.25 -20.06
N PHE A 210 6.30 -3.06 -20.36
CA PHE A 210 6.23 -1.90 -19.46
C PHE A 210 4.82 -1.33 -19.37
N LEU A 211 4.11 -1.24 -20.49
CA LEU A 211 2.71 -0.84 -20.57
C LEU A 211 1.83 -1.75 -19.71
N SER A 212 1.99 -3.05 -19.88
CA SER A 212 1.31 -4.07 -19.06
C SER A 212 1.56 -3.84 -17.57
N LEU A 213 2.82 -3.57 -17.18
CA LEU A 213 3.16 -3.30 -15.79
C LEU A 213 2.60 -1.97 -15.26
N VAL A 214 2.54 -0.93 -16.09
CA VAL A 214 1.95 0.36 -15.72
C VAL A 214 0.46 0.20 -15.48
N VAL A 215 -0.26 -0.39 -16.44
CA VAL A 215 -1.71 -0.67 -16.32
C VAL A 215 -1.99 -1.52 -15.09
N GLN A 216 -1.18 -2.57 -14.90
CA GLN A 216 -1.31 -3.43 -13.74
C GLN A 216 -0.99 -2.71 -12.42
N THR A 217 -0.07 -1.76 -12.37
CA THR A 217 0.17 -1.07 -11.10
C THR A 217 -0.93 -0.03 -10.83
N ILE A 218 -1.49 0.62 -11.86
CA ILE A 218 -2.54 1.63 -11.70
C ILE A 218 -3.86 0.99 -11.21
N ILE A 219 -4.28 -0.14 -11.78
CA ILE A 219 -5.60 -0.73 -11.49
C ILE A 219 -5.79 -1.07 -10.00
N PRO A 220 -4.91 -1.85 -9.35
CA PRO A 220 -4.99 -2.16 -7.94
C PRO A 220 -4.73 -0.94 -7.05
N CYS A 221 -3.86 -0.01 -7.47
CA CYS A 221 -3.67 1.24 -6.72
C CYS A 221 -5.00 2.00 -6.62
N VAL A 222 -5.67 2.27 -7.75
CA VAL A 222 -6.96 2.96 -7.75
C VAL A 222 -8.02 2.17 -6.98
N ALA A 223 -8.05 0.84 -7.14
CA ALA A 223 -8.97 -0.04 -6.43
C ALA A 223 -8.71 -0.10 -4.91
N SER A 224 -7.47 0.08 -4.45
CA SER A 224 -7.08 0.09 -3.03
C SER A 224 -7.32 1.45 -2.38
N PHE A 225 -7.02 2.52 -3.11
CA PHE A 225 -7.11 3.88 -2.57
C PHE A 225 -8.54 4.37 -2.42
N PHE A 226 -9.44 3.99 -3.33
CA PHE A 226 -10.82 4.45 -3.26
C PHE A 226 -11.54 4.00 -1.97
N PRO A 227 -11.49 2.72 -1.56
CA PRO A 227 -12.00 2.29 -0.26
C PRO A 227 -11.28 3.00 0.89
N THR A 228 -9.94 3.04 0.89
CA THR A 228 -9.14 3.61 1.98
C THR A 228 -9.47 5.09 2.27
N ILE A 229 -9.64 5.90 1.21
CA ILE A 229 -10.10 7.30 1.35
C ILE A 229 -11.50 7.31 1.97
N PHE A 230 -12.42 6.50 1.48
CA PHE A 230 -13.78 6.44 2.04
C PHE A 230 -13.78 6.03 3.52
N GLY A 231 -12.89 5.12 3.93
CA GLY A 231 -12.70 4.71 5.31
C GLY A 231 -12.21 5.82 6.25
N TRP A 232 -11.21 6.62 5.86
CA TRP A 232 -10.70 7.68 6.74
C TRP A 232 -11.59 8.92 6.81
N TYR A 233 -12.40 9.14 5.77
CA TYR A 233 -13.38 10.22 5.73
C TYR A 233 -14.73 9.82 6.34
N SER A 234 -14.88 8.58 6.83
CA SER A 234 -16.11 8.11 7.47
C SER A 234 -16.64 9.03 8.58
N PRO A 235 -15.81 9.64 9.46
CA PRO A 235 -16.33 10.48 10.53
C PRO A 235 -16.87 11.82 10.02
N ILE A 236 -16.43 12.29 8.84
CA ILE A 236 -16.94 13.51 8.21
C ILE A 236 -18.29 13.25 7.55
N LEU A 237 -18.44 12.06 6.95
CA LEU A 237 -19.62 11.74 6.16
C LEU A 237 -20.87 11.50 7.02
N LYS A 238 -20.77 11.39 8.37
CA LYS A 238 -21.87 11.12 9.31
C LYS A 238 -22.73 9.89 8.98
N LEU A 239 -22.33 9.10 7.99
CA LEU A 239 -23.02 7.91 7.58
C LEU A 239 -22.66 6.81 8.60
N LYS A 240 -23.59 5.90 8.90
CA LYS A 240 -23.38 4.69 9.75
C LYS A 240 -22.46 3.67 9.05
N VAL A 241 -21.30 4.12 8.56
CA VAL A 241 -20.38 3.33 7.73
C VAL A 241 -19.24 2.76 8.55
N GLU A 242 -19.59 2.19 9.69
CA GLU A 242 -18.71 1.23 10.38
C GLU A 242 -18.27 0.14 9.40
N LYS A 243 -19.19 -0.29 8.52
CA LYS A 243 -18.91 -1.20 7.40
C LYS A 243 -17.95 -0.64 6.35
N ALA A 244 -17.79 0.67 6.19
CA ALA A 244 -16.85 1.22 5.20
C ALA A 244 -15.41 1.13 5.67
N ALA A 245 -15.15 1.44 6.95
CA ALA A 245 -13.81 1.30 7.50
C ALA A 245 -13.37 -0.17 7.43
N GLU A 246 -14.26 -1.09 7.80
CA GLU A 246 -14.06 -2.53 7.65
C GLU A 246 -13.86 -2.94 6.19
N PHE A 247 -14.72 -2.47 5.28
CA PHE A 247 -14.59 -2.72 3.83
C PHE A 247 -13.28 -2.18 3.27
N SER A 248 -12.76 -1.08 3.80
CA SER A 248 -11.49 -0.48 3.37
C SER A 248 -10.31 -1.36 3.75
N ILE A 249 -10.30 -1.86 4.99
CA ILE A 249 -9.28 -2.80 5.47
C ILE A 249 -9.30 -4.07 4.62
N ILE A 250 -10.50 -4.64 4.41
CA ILE A 250 -10.69 -5.85 3.60
C ILE A 250 -10.23 -5.63 2.17
N SER A 251 -10.63 -4.52 1.53
CA SER A 251 -10.24 -4.18 0.16
C SER A 251 -8.73 -4.03 0.01
N ASN A 252 -8.07 -3.40 0.98
CA ASN A 252 -6.62 -3.24 0.98
C ASN A 252 -5.89 -4.60 1.12
N ALA A 253 -6.40 -5.50 1.97
CA ALA A 253 -5.88 -6.86 2.09
C ALA A 253 -6.04 -7.66 0.79
N PHE A 254 -7.19 -7.58 0.12
CA PHE A 254 -7.42 -8.25 -1.16
C PHE A 254 -6.53 -7.68 -2.29
N CYS A 255 -6.28 -6.37 -2.31
CA CYS A 255 -5.43 -5.78 -3.35
C CYS A 255 -3.98 -6.26 -3.29
N SER A 256 -3.47 -6.53 -2.08
CA SER A 256 -2.13 -7.14 -1.89
C SER A 256 -2.03 -8.55 -2.50
N ILE A 257 -3.16 -9.25 -2.69
CA ILE A 257 -3.26 -10.57 -3.37
C ILE A 257 -3.45 -10.39 -4.88
N ILE A 258 -4.25 -9.41 -5.30
CA ILE A 258 -4.53 -9.14 -6.71
C ILE A 258 -3.27 -8.65 -7.44
N ASP A 259 -2.41 -7.89 -6.77
CA ASP A 259 -1.14 -7.38 -7.30
C ASP A 259 -0.24 -8.46 -7.91
N PRO A 260 0.19 -9.51 -7.18
CA PRO A 260 1.02 -10.58 -7.72
C PRO A 260 0.30 -11.41 -8.80
N ILE A 261 -1.01 -11.65 -8.65
CA ILE A 261 -1.80 -12.42 -9.63
C ILE A 261 -1.86 -11.67 -10.97
N ALA A 262 -2.10 -10.36 -10.93
CA ALA A 262 -2.15 -9.54 -12.13
C ALA A 262 -0.77 -9.50 -12.82
N ILE A 263 0.35 -9.56 -12.08
CA ILE A 263 1.73 -9.65 -12.63
C ILE A 263 1.85 -10.95 -13.44
N ILE A 264 1.43 -12.06 -12.86
CA ILE A 264 1.57 -13.39 -13.47
C ILE A 264 0.71 -13.50 -14.73
N VAL A 265 -0.53 -12.99 -14.68
CA VAL A 265 -1.48 -13.06 -15.79
C VAL A 265 -1.13 -12.11 -16.93
N LEU A 266 -0.60 -10.91 -16.64
CA LEU A 266 -0.38 -9.87 -17.66
C LEU A 266 1.03 -9.87 -18.28
N LEU A 267 2.00 -10.57 -17.70
CA LEU A 267 3.35 -10.74 -18.28
C LEU A 267 3.40 -11.94 -19.24
N PRO A 268 3.56 -11.72 -20.57
CA PRO A 268 3.57 -12.81 -21.56
C PRO A 268 4.68 -13.84 -21.30
N ASN A 269 5.83 -13.39 -20.79
CA ASN A 269 6.98 -14.24 -20.49
C ASN A 269 6.72 -15.19 -19.31
N TYR A 270 5.89 -14.80 -18.33
CA TYR A 270 5.50 -15.67 -17.21
C TYR A 270 4.46 -16.70 -17.64
N ARG A 271 3.42 -16.27 -18.39
CA ARG A 271 2.43 -17.17 -19.00
C ARG A 271 3.09 -18.25 -19.86
N THR A 272 4.08 -17.87 -20.66
CA THR A 272 4.79 -18.81 -21.55
C THR A 272 5.65 -19.81 -20.78
N LYS A 273 6.28 -19.39 -19.68
CA LYS A 273 7.05 -20.29 -18.80
C LYS A 273 6.16 -21.25 -18.03
N ILE A 274 5.03 -20.78 -17.48
CA ILE A 274 4.06 -21.64 -16.77
C ILE A 274 3.39 -22.62 -17.74
N CYS A 275 2.97 -22.17 -18.93
CA CYS A 275 2.44 -23.07 -19.95
C CYS A 275 3.49 -24.06 -20.47
N LYS A 276 4.77 -23.67 -20.57
CA LYS A 276 5.85 -24.62 -20.90
C LYS A 276 6.09 -25.62 -19.77
N SER A 277 6.13 -25.17 -18.52
CA SER A 277 6.26 -26.04 -17.34
C SER A 277 5.11 -27.05 -17.23
N ASN A 278 3.86 -26.61 -17.49
CA ASN A 278 2.69 -27.48 -17.51
C ASN A 278 2.69 -28.43 -18.72
N LYS A 279 3.29 -28.04 -19.85
CA LYS A 279 3.48 -28.94 -21.00
C LYS A 279 4.54 -29.99 -20.67
N THR A 280 5.69 -29.61 -20.12
CA THR A 280 6.76 -30.55 -19.72
C THR A 280 6.28 -31.52 -18.64
N ALA A 281 5.51 -31.05 -17.64
CA ALA A 281 4.91 -31.90 -16.61
C ALA A 281 3.86 -32.89 -17.17
N LYS A 282 3.07 -32.47 -18.18
CA LYS A 282 2.16 -33.37 -18.90
C LYS A 282 2.92 -34.37 -19.78
N THR A 283 4.07 -34.02 -20.34
CA THR A 283 4.88 -34.94 -21.15
C THR A 283 5.59 -36.00 -20.30
N THR A 284 6.07 -35.66 -19.10
CA THR A 284 6.63 -36.64 -18.15
C THR A 284 5.57 -37.58 -17.57
N SER A 285 4.35 -37.08 -17.29
CA SER A 285 3.24 -37.92 -16.83
C SER A 285 2.71 -38.91 -17.88
N PHE A 286 2.88 -38.63 -19.18
CA PHE A 286 2.50 -39.55 -20.26
C PHE A 286 3.63 -40.54 -20.64
N ALA A 287 4.86 -40.32 -20.19
CA ALA A 287 6.01 -41.20 -20.45
C ALA A 287 6.14 -42.33 -19.42
N GLU A 288 5.50 -42.23 -18.26
CA GLU A 288 5.40 -43.31 -17.27
C GLU A 288 4.13 -44.16 -17.50
N LYS A 289 4.11 -44.93 -18.60
CA LYS A 289 3.30 -46.17 -18.63
C LYS A 289 4.25 -47.36 -18.50
N PRO A 290 4.14 -48.19 -17.45
CA PRO A 290 5.04 -49.30 -17.26
C PRO A 290 4.78 -50.35 -18.35
N THR A 291 5.80 -50.63 -19.15
CA THR A 291 5.84 -51.81 -20.01
C THR A 291 6.01 -53.02 -19.10
N PHE A 292 4.90 -53.65 -18.70
CA PHE A 292 4.96 -54.97 -18.10
C PHE A 292 5.30 -55.98 -19.20
N LEU A 293 6.52 -56.51 -19.13
CA LEU A 293 6.95 -57.72 -19.81
C LEU A 293 6.46 -58.93 -19.01
N ILE A 294 5.54 -59.71 -19.59
CA ILE A 294 5.52 -61.19 -19.55
C ILE A 294 5.15 -61.65 -20.95
#